data_AF-A0A1R3JKI2-F1
#
_entry.id   AF-A0A1R3JKI2-F1
#
_cell.length_a   1.000
_cell.length_b   1.000
_cell.length_c   1.000
_cell.angle_alpha   90.00
_cell.angle_beta   90.00
_cell.angle_gamma   90.00
#
_symmetry.space_group_name_H-M   'P 1'
#
loop_
_entity.id
_entity.type
_entity.pdbx_description
1 polymer ?
#
loop_
_entity_poly.entity_id
_entity_poly.type
_entity_poly.pdbx_seq_one_letter_code
_entity_poly.pdbx_strand_id
1 'polypeptide(L)'
;MAASQDKIAKTMEFLVNTMGFQPSAIAKQGSVIGRSLEKRIVPRGLFVQDLISNGIAIKFTLSSLFDISEQHFLKRFVYGFEDRVPELLKLYNQKVDVAAGGKYKTQRIHWTLR
;
A
#
# COMPACT_ATOMS: atom_id res chain seq x y z
N MET A 1 11.31 -16.82 0.10
CA MET A 1 10.88 -16.16 1.36
C MET A 1 9.58 -16.81 1.80
N ALA A 2 9.54 -17.42 2.98
CA ALA A 2 8.29 -17.88 3.58
C ALA A 2 7.71 -16.74 4.44
N ALA A 3 6.44 -16.40 4.25
CA ALA A 3 5.72 -15.48 5.12
C ALA A 3 5.03 -16.29 6.24
N SER A 4 5.02 -15.78 7.47
CA SER A 4 4.22 -16.39 8.53
C SER A 4 2.73 -16.23 8.24
N GLN A 5 1.90 -17.13 8.76
CA GLN A 5 0.44 -17.06 8.61
C GLN A 5 -0.12 -15.72 9.10
N ASP A 6 0.39 -15.20 10.21
CA ASP A 6 0.00 -13.88 10.76
C ASP A 6 0.33 -12.73 9.79
N LYS A 7 1.53 -12.74 9.20
CA LYS A 7 1.91 -11.75 8.19
C LYS A 7 1.00 -11.80 6.97
N ILE A 8 0.69 -13.01 6.49
CA ILE A 8 -0.21 -13.19 5.33
C ILE A 8 -1.60 -12.65 5.68
N ALA A 9 -2.14 -13.00 6.85
CA ALA A 9 -3.46 -12.55 7.29
C ALA A 9 -3.55 -11.02 7.37
N LYS A 10 -2.60 -10.35 8.04
CA LYS A 10 -2.56 -8.88 8.12
C LYS A 10 -2.37 -8.21 6.76
N THR A 11 -1.55 -8.80 5.89
CA THR A 11 -1.35 -8.28 4.53
C THR A 11 -2.63 -8.38 3.70
N MET A 12 -3.33 -9.52 3.78
CA MET A 12 -4.61 -9.72 3.08
C MET A 12 -5.70 -8.80 3.63
N GLU A 13 -5.76 -8.63 4.95
CA GLU A 13 -6.68 -7.69 5.60
C GLU A 13 -6.47 -6.27 5.07
N PHE A 14 -5.23 -5.80 5.00
CA PHE A 14 -4.92 -4.48 4.46
C PHE A 14 -5.23 -4.38 2.95
N LEU A 15 -4.77 -5.32 2.13
CA LEU A 15 -4.92 -5.23 0.68
C LEU A 15 -6.38 -5.39 0.22
N VAL A 16 -7.15 -6.26 0.87
CA VAL A 16 -8.56 -6.49 0.50
C VAL A 16 -9.47 -5.47 1.17
N ASN A 17 -9.38 -5.33 2.50
CA ASN A 17 -10.38 -4.55 3.23
C ASN A 17 -10.06 -3.07 3.23
N THR A 18 -8.78 -2.69 3.37
CA THR A 18 -8.39 -1.27 3.35
C THR A 18 -8.25 -0.76 1.93
N MET A 19 -7.51 -1.48 1.07
CA MET A 19 -7.20 -1.04 -0.29
C MET A 19 -8.22 -1.44 -1.36
N GLY A 20 -9.13 -2.38 -1.06
CA GLY A 20 -10.17 -2.81 -1.99
C GLY A 20 -9.70 -3.70 -3.15
N PHE A 21 -8.50 -4.29 -3.07
CA PHE A 21 -8.03 -5.20 -4.10
C PHE A 21 -8.81 -6.52 -4.10
N GLN A 22 -9.16 -7.01 -5.28
CA GLN A 22 -9.72 -8.35 -5.40
C GLN A 22 -8.69 -9.42 -5.00
N PRO A 23 -9.07 -10.44 -4.21
CA PRO A 23 -8.19 -11.55 -3.87
C PRO A 23 -7.57 -12.24 -5.09
N SER A 24 -8.33 -12.36 -6.18
CA SER A 24 -7.86 -12.93 -7.46
C SER A 24 -6.72 -12.13 -8.11
N ALA A 25 -6.73 -10.80 -7.97
CA ALA A 25 -5.66 -9.93 -8.46
C ALA A 25 -4.39 -10.07 -7.61
N ILE A 26 -4.55 -10.23 -6.28
CA ILE A 26 -3.44 -10.47 -5.35
C ILE A 26 -2.81 -11.84 -5.61
N ALA A 27 -3.62 -12.89 -5.83
CA ALA A 27 -3.14 -14.23 -6.12
C ALA A 27 -2.25 -14.29 -7.38
N LYS A 28 -2.57 -13.50 -8.41
CA LYS A 28 -1.75 -13.36 -9.63
C LYS A 28 -0.40 -12.67 -9.38
N GLN A 29 -0.26 -11.94 -8.28
CA GLN A 29 0.94 -11.17 -7.92
C GLN A 29 1.40 -11.51 -6.49
N GLY A 30 1.47 -12.81 -6.18
CA GLY A 30 1.80 -13.30 -4.84
C GLY A 30 3.15 -12.83 -4.28
N SER A 31 4.08 -12.38 -5.14
CA SER A 31 5.34 -11.74 -4.74
C SER A 31 5.16 -10.57 -3.78
N VAL A 32 4.05 -9.84 -3.90
CA VAL A 32 3.72 -8.69 -3.05
C VAL A 32 3.59 -9.09 -1.58
N ILE A 33 3.05 -10.27 -1.28
CA ILE A 33 2.88 -10.78 0.09
C ILE A 33 4.26 -11.01 0.75
N GLY A 34 5.30 -11.25 -0.04
CA GLY A 34 6.67 -11.37 0.43
C GLY A 34 7.25 -10.05 0.96
N ARG A 35 6.72 -8.90 0.57
CA ARG A 35 7.25 -7.58 0.97
C ARG A 35 6.96 -7.26 2.43
N SER A 36 7.65 -6.27 2.99
CA SER A 36 7.39 -5.83 4.36
C SER A 36 6.07 -5.06 4.42
N LEU A 37 5.21 -5.45 5.36
CA LEU A 37 3.91 -4.83 5.54
C LEU A 37 4.08 -3.37 6.01
N GLU A 38 4.79 -3.18 7.12
CA GLU A 38 5.00 -1.90 7.79
C GLU A 38 5.97 -0.98 7.04
N LYS A 39 7.01 -1.54 6.41
CA LYS A 39 8.01 -0.71 5.70
C LYS A 39 7.63 -0.38 4.26
N ARG A 40 6.68 -1.11 3.65
CA ARG A 40 6.41 -0.96 2.21
C ARG A 40 4.93 -0.97 1.84
N ILE A 41 4.18 -2.00 2.22
CA ILE A 41 2.81 -2.17 1.72
C ILE A 41 1.89 -1.09 2.28
N VAL A 42 1.87 -0.92 3.60
CA VAL A 42 1.03 0.07 4.27
C VAL A 42 1.36 1.51 3.86
N PRO A 43 2.61 2.00 3.95
CA PRO A 43 2.88 3.41 3.69
C PRO A 43 2.56 3.79 2.24
N ARG A 44 2.88 2.91 1.28
CA ARG A 44 2.60 3.15 -0.14
C ARG A 44 1.12 3.03 -0.48
N GLY A 45 0.42 2.08 0.13
CA GLY A 45 -1.02 1.89 -0.07
C GLY A 45 -1.82 3.11 0.40
N LEU A 46 -1.60 3.53 1.64
CA LEU A 46 -2.28 4.69 2.22
C LEU A 46 -1.94 5.97 1.47
N PHE A 47 -0.68 6.17 1.08
CA PHE A 47 -0.28 7.32 0.29
C PHE A 47 -1.02 7.39 -1.04
N VAL A 48 -1.12 6.26 -1.76
CA VAL A 48 -1.86 6.19 -3.03
C VAL A 48 -3.36 6.42 -2.85
N GLN A 49 -3.96 5.95 -1.75
CA GLN A 49 -5.35 6.28 -1.43
C GLN A 49 -5.56 7.78 -1.21
N ASP A 50 -4.62 8.45 -0.53
CA ASP A 50 -4.69 9.91 -0.36
C ASP A 50 -4.58 10.62 -1.72
N LEU A 51 -3.68 10.19 -2.61
CA LEU A 51 -3.59 10.77 -3.96
C LEU A 51 -4.93 10.65 -4.71
N ILE A 52 -5.55 9.47 -4.69
CA ILE A 52 -6.86 9.24 -5.33
C ILE A 52 -7.95 10.10 -4.69
N SER A 53 -7.98 10.18 -3.36
CA SER A 53 -8.99 10.94 -2.61
C SER A 53 -8.87 12.45 -2.84
N ASN A 54 -7.67 12.94 -3.15
CA ASN A 54 -7.41 14.32 -3.57
C ASN A 54 -7.62 14.56 -5.08
N GLY A 55 -8.21 13.60 -5.80
CA GLY A 55 -8.54 13.74 -7.22
C GLY A 55 -7.35 13.54 -8.18
N ILE A 56 -6.21 13.04 -7.70
CA ILE A 56 -5.05 12.76 -8.55
C ILE A 56 -5.25 11.41 -9.21
N ALA A 57 -5.56 11.44 -10.51
CA ALA A 57 -5.72 10.23 -11.31
C ALA A 57 -4.37 9.54 -11.52
N ILE A 58 -4.17 8.41 -10.83
CA ILE A 58 -2.96 7.58 -10.92
C ILE A 58 -3.28 6.20 -11.47
N LYS A 59 -2.41 5.70 -12.37
CA LYS A 59 -2.48 4.34 -12.91
C LYS A 59 -1.38 3.49 -12.27
N PHE A 60 -1.77 2.39 -11.63
CA PHE A 60 -0.84 1.45 -11.03
C PHE A 60 -1.38 0.01 -11.07
N THR A 61 -0.45 -0.93 -11.04
CA THR A 61 -0.66 -2.34 -10.68
C THR A 61 -0.09 -2.61 -9.29
N LEU A 62 -0.49 -3.72 -8.66
CA LEU A 62 0.03 -4.19 -7.37
C LEU A 62 1.57 -4.26 -7.38
N SER A 63 2.20 -4.87 -8.39
CA SER A 63 3.65 -4.90 -8.55
C SER A 63 4.27 -3.52 -8.76
N SER A 64 3.66 -2.66 -9.58
CA SER A 64 4.20 -1.30 -9.77
C SER A 64 4.15 -0.45 -8.49
N LEU A 65 3.27 -0.83 -7.54
CA LEU A 65 3.14 -0.15 -6.26
C LEU A 65 4.10 -0.74 -5.21
N PHE A 66 4.17 -2.07 -5.12
CA PHE A 66 4.79 -2.78 -4.00
C PHE A 66 6.08 -3.54 -4.36
N ASP A 67 6.36 -3.84 -5.62
CA ASP A 67 7.56 -4.59 -6.00
C ASP A 67 8.72 -3.68 -6.42
N ILE A 68 8.47 -2.43 -6.83
CA ILE A 68 9.52 -1.49 -7.25
C ILE A 68 10.35 -0.93 -6.09
N SER A 69 11.58 -0.47 -6.40
CA SER A 69 12.45 0.17 -5.41
C SER A 69 11.85 1.48 -4.87
N GLU A 70 12.31 1.93 -3.72
CA GLU A 70 11.85 3.18 -3.12
C GLU A 70 12.10 4.38 -4.02
N GLN A 71 13.30 4.48 -4.61
CA GLN A 71 13.64 5.54 -5.56
C GLN A 71 12.66 5.61 -6.74
N HIS A 72 12.30 4.44 -7.32
CA HIS A 72 11.33 4.40 -8.41
C HIS A 72 9.92 4.78 -7.95
N PHE A 73 9.53 4.38 -6.74
CA PHE A 73 8.25 4.74 -6.17
C PHE A 73 8.15 6.27 -5.96
N LEU A 74 9.15 6.88 -5.34
CA LEU A 74 9.19 8.33 -5.10
C LEU A 74 9.17 9.10 -6.43
N LYS A 75 10.00 8.70 -7.39
CA LYS A 75 10.02 9.32 -8.73
C LYS A 75 8.64 9.30 -9.40
N ARG A 76 7.91 8.18 -9.28
CA ARG A 76 6.64 7.99 -9.97
C ARG A 76 5.45 8.63 -9.25
N PHE A 77 5.37 8.50 -7.94
CA PHE A 77 4.16 8.85 -7.16
C PHE A 77 4.33 10.09 -6.29
N VAL A 78 5.56 10.56 -6.06
CA VAL A 78 5.84 11.76 -5.28
C VAL A 78 6.31 12.88 -6.21
N TYR A 79 7.51 12.74 -6.77
CA TYR A 79 8.13 13.79 -7.59
C TYR A 79 7.40 14.02 -8.92
N GLY A 80 6.75 12.99 -9.46
CA GLY A 80 5.92 13.12 -10.68
C GLY A 80 4.69 14.02 -10.53
N PHE A 81 4.32 14.40 -9.29
CA PHE A 81 3.16 15.23 -8.99
C PHE A 81 3.50 16.44 -8.12
N GLU A 82 4.78 16.66 -7.80
CA GLU A 82 5.22 17.71 -6.88
C GLU A 82 4.84 19.12 -7.36
N ASP A 83 4.86 19.36 -8.67
CA ASP A 83 4.41 20.62 -9.28
C ASP A 83 2.90 20.90 -9.08
N ARG A 84 2.10 19.85 -8.85
CA ARG A 84 0.63 19.95 -8.69
C ARG A 84 0.23 19.94 -7.24
N VAL A 85 0.92 19.15 -6.42
CA VAL A 85 0.65 19.01 -4.99
C VAL A 85 1.98 19.15 -4.26
N PRO A 86 2.28 20.35 -3.71
CA PRO A 86 3.45 20.52 -2.89
C PRO A 86 3.35 19.63 -1.63
N GLU A 87 4.48 19.33 -1.02
CA GLU A 87 4.57 18.55 0.23
C GLU A 87 4.20 17.06 0.13
N LEU A 88 4.07 16.47 -1.06
CA LEU A 88 3.81 15.02 -1.20
C LEU A 88 4.89 14.15 -0.54
N LEU A 89 6.15 14.57 -0.54
CA LEU A 89 7.21 13.84 0.15
C LEU A 89 6.98 13.81 1.66
N LYS A 90 6.58 14.95 2.24
CA LYS A 90 6.25 15.06 3.66
C LYS A 90 5.03 14.19 4.01
N LEU A 91 4.00 14.20 3.16
CA LEU A 91 2.84 13.32 3.32
C LEU A 91 3.24 11.84 3.27
N TYR A 92 4.10 11.43 2.33
CA TYR A 92 4.59 10.06 2.26
C TYR A 92 5.37 9.67 3.52
N ASN A 93 6.27 10.53 4.01
CA ASN A 93 7.02 10.27 5.23
C ASN A 93 6.11 10.10 6.46
N GLN A 94 5.04 10.89 6.57
CA GLN A 94 4.03 10.69 7.62
C GLN A 94 3.39 9.30 7.55
N LYS A 95 3.16 8.74 6.34
CA LYS A 95 2.64 7.37 6.20
C LYS A 95 3.67 6.33 6.62
N VAL A 96 4.95 6.56 6.34
CA VAL A 96 6.05 5.69 6.81
C VAL A 96 6.09 5.67 8.33
N ASP A 97 5.98 6.82 8.99
CA ASP A 97 5.99 6.92 10.45
C ASP A 97 4.78 6.23 11.10
N VAL A 98 3.58 6.43 10.54
CA VAL A 98 2.36 5.76 10.99
C VAL A 98 2.47 4.24 10.85
N ALA A 99 3.01 3.77 9.73
CA ALA A 99 3.17 2.35 9.45
C ALA A 99 4.22 1.69 10.35
N ALA A 100 5.35 2.35 10.59
CA ALA A 100 6.42 1.88 11.47
C ALA A 100 5.94 1.68 12.92
N GLY A 101 5.03 2.53 13.39
CA GLY A 101 4.41 2.38 14.71
C GLY A 101 3.33 1.29 14.80
N GLY A 102 2.96 0.63 13.69
CA GLY A 102 1.83 -0.30 13.65
C GLY A 102 0.48 0.38 13.86
N LYS A 103 0.40 1.71 13.71
CA LYS A 103 -0.76 2.54 14.06
C LYS A 103 -1.72 2.79 12.89
N TYR A 104 -1.74 1.92 11.90
CA TYR A 104 -2.62 2.05 10.73
C TYR A 104 -3.93 1.29 10.96
N LYS A 105 -5.07 1.93 10.67
CA LYS A 105 -6.39 1.32 10.83
C LYS A 105 -6.65 0.35 9.68
N THR A 106 -6.87 -0.92 10.00
CA THR A 106 -7.48 -1.88 9.08
C THR A 106 -8.98 -1.98 9.40
N GLN A 107 -9.83 -1.99 8.37
CA GLN A 107 -11.22 -2.35 8.58
C GLN A 107 -11.30 -3.87 8.69
N ARG A 108 -11.53 -4.40 9.91
CA ARG A 108 -11.84 -5.82 10.10
C ARG A 108 -13.26 -6.08 9.64
N ILE A 109 -13.42 -6.57 8.41
CA ILE A 109 -14.66 -7.22 8.02
C ILE A 109 -14.54 -8.68 8.47
N HIS A 110 -15.48 -9.14 9.29
CA HIS A 110 -15.51 -10.54 9.71
C HIS A 110 -15.87 -11.39 8.48
N TRP A 111 -14.91 -12.15 7.95
CA TRP A 111 -15.18 -13.10 6.89
C TRP A 111 -16.02 -14.25 7.46
N THR A 112 -17.34 -14.22 7.24
CA THR A 112 -18.15 -15.44 7.32
C THR A 112 -17.92 -16.18 6.01
N LEU A 113 -17.07 -17.21 6.03
CA LEU A 113 -17.05 -18.21 4.97
C LEU A 113 -18.44 -18.84 4.94
N ARG A 114 -19.22 -18.53 3.91
CA ARG A 114 -20.48 -19.18 3.60
C ARG A 114 -20.24 -20.24 2.54
#